data_AF-A0A956EQ25-F1
#
_entry.id   AF-A0A956EQ25-F1
#
_cell.length_a   1.000
_cell.length_b   1.000
_cell.length_c   1.000
_cell.angle_alpha   90.00
_cell.angle_beta   90.00
_cell.angle_gamma   90.00
#
_symmetry.space_group_name_H-M   'P 1'
#
loop_
_entity.id
_entity.type
_entity.pdbx_description
1 polymer ?
#
loop_
_entity_poly.entity_id
_entity_poly.type
_entity_poly.pdbx_seq_one_letter_code
_entity_poly.pdbx_strand_id
1 'polypeptide(L)'
;PPVKPSDDQPAMDPHAALVAAAINSRAGSAGRVTATPISSRPGAEGGSSQFASTLQERPTRPPPSSSRVLEPLPPLPRADVPSGLVWPSANGRDILQRIPIDDAILHSELTGRSGTANGSGRSDAYIYEAGIWCLKTALRRRYLDADEARDALLQLVRHKILLGDLLVQNTVLTVQSGPTGDFWLWTITPWLTTLRGSMSHAVHRRDGAELERSLVIFGELAVRSLILAARSDIILDIHPSNFASLRTRCYYLDDDVARGSRLPAVGFALLKRVEEYSDWPAATKAYVDVVAAGLAEHLTQADVERLDLRRALQDAIVRSPGALDAKDRFLAAISSCAPG
;
A
#
# COMPACT_ATOMS: atom_id res chain seq x y z
N PRO A 1 21.79 -36.31 -47.33
CA PRO A 1 21.63 -36.60 -45.88
C PRO A 1 20.80 -35.51 -45.18
N PRO A 2 19.68 -35.85 -44.52
CA PRO A 2 18.84 -34.85 -43.86
C PRO A 2 19.51 -34.34 -42.58
N VAL A 3 19.53 -33.02 -42.42
CA VAL A 3 20.05 -32.31 -41.25
C VAL A 3 19.02 -32.41 -40.13
N LYS A 4 19.41 -32.95 -38.98
CA LYS A 4 18.58 -32.96 -37.76
C LYS A 4 18.39 -31.53 -37.25
N PRO A 5 17.17 -31.11 -36.88
CA PRO A 5 16.96 -29.82 -36.21
C PRO A 5 17.54 -29.90 -34.77
N SER A 6 18.21 -28.83 -34.35
CA SER A 6 18.77 -28.70 -33.00
C SER A 6 17.70 -28.28 -32.00
N ASP A 7 17.52 -29.08 -30.95
CA ASP A 7 16.69 -28.81 -29.77
C ASP A 7 17.35 -27.78 -28.84
N ASP A 8 17.56 -26.56 -29.33
CA ASP A 8 17.92 -25.39 -28.51
C ASP A 8 16.75 -24.39 -28.52
N GLN A 9 15.65 -24.77 -27.87
CA GLN A 9 14.69 -23.78 -27.38
C GLN A 9 14.92 -23.60 -25.87
N PRO A 10 15.10 -22.36 -25.38
CA PRO A 10 15.23 -22.11 -23.97
C PRO A 10 13.94 -22.54 -23.26
N ALA A 11 14.08 -23.41 -22.26
CA ALA A 11 12.98 -23.87 -21.43
C ALA A 11 12.23 -22.66 -20.85
N MET A 12 10.92 -22.60 -21.10
CA MET A 12 10.04 -21.61 -20.48
C MET A 12 10.16 -21.66 -18.97
N ASP A 13 10.21 -20.47 -18.36
CA ASP A 13 10.29 -20.27 -16.92
C ASP A 13 9.15 -21.02 -16.20
N PRO A 14 9.44 -22.02 -15.33
CA PRO A 14 8.44 -22.79 -14.59
C PRO A 14 7.55 -21.92 -13.69
N HIS A 15 7.87 -20.63 -13.53
CA HIS A 15 7.06 -19.67 -12.78
C HIS A 15 5.83 -19.13 -13.51
N ALA A 16 5.85 -19.02 -14.85
CA ALA A 16 4.65 -18.71 -15.62
C ALA A 16 3.58 -19.81 -15.42
N ALA A 17 4.03 -21.06 -15.28
CA ALA A 17 3.19 -22.21 -14.99
C ALA A 17 2.65 -22.22 -13.56
N LEU A 18 3.37 -21.69 -12.55
CA LEU A 18 2.91 -21.69 -11.16
C LEU A 18 1.86 -20.60 -10.88
N VAL A 19 1.99 -19.41 -11.49
CA VAL A 19 0.94 -18.39 -11.46
C VAL A 19 -0.28 -18.87 -12.26
N ALA A 20 -0.08 -19.53 -13.40
CA ALA A 20 -1.17 -20.21 -14.13
C ALA A 20 -1.82 -21.35 -13.32
N ALA A 21 -1.04 -22.11 -12.53
CA ALA A 21 -1.54 -23.19 -11.69
C ALA A 21 -2.36 -22.67 -10.50
N ALA A 22 -1.92 -21.58 -9.86
CA ALA A 22 -2.67 -20.91 -8.79
C ALA A 22 -3.97 -20.26 -9.30
N ILE A 23 -3.98 -19.79 -10.55
CA ILE A 23 -5.20 -19.33 -11.26
C ILE A 23 -6.18 -20.49 -11.45
N ASN A 24 -5.69 -21.71 -11.74
CA ASN A 24 -6.55 -22.88 -12.01
C ASN A 24 -7.01 -23.65 -10.75
N SER A 25 -6.33 -23.50 -9.60
CA SER A 25 -6.55 -24.36 -8.43
C SER A 25 -7.53 -23.84 -7.37
N ARG A 26 -8.09 -22.63 -7.53
CA ARG A 26 -8.96 -22.01 -6.50
C ARG A 26 -10.47 -22.05 -6.78
N ALA A 27 -10.91 -22.72 -7.85
CA ALA A 27 -12.32 -22.82 -8.25
C ALA A 27 -13.18 -23.82 -7.41
N GLY A 28 -12.75 -24.26 -6.24
CA GLY A 28 -13.53 -25.23 -5.45
C GLY A 28 -13.18 -25.25 -3.98
N SER A 29 -13.84 -24.40 -3.18
CA SER A 29 -14.16 -24.67 -1.76
C SER A 29 -14.85 -23.45 -1.12
N ALA A 30 -16.15 -23.28 -1.36
CA ALA A 30 -16.99 -22.38 -0.56
C ALA A 30 -17.47 -23.14 0.70
N GLY A 31 -16.64 -23.14 1.75
CA GLY A 31 -16.99 -23.63 3.08
C GLY A 31 -17.73 -22.56 3.88
N ARG A 32 -19.04 -22.77 4.07
CA ARG A 32 -19.96 -21.89 4.81
C ARG A 32 -19.67 -21.99 6.33
N VAL A 33 -19.13 -20.94 6.95
CA VAL A 33 -18.97 -20.85 8.41
C VAL A 33 -20.17 -20.11 9.00
N THR A 34 -20.95 -20.80 9.81
CA THR A 34 -22.06 -20.26 10.61
C THR A 34 -21.52 -19.60 11.87
N ALA A 35 -21.87 -18.33 12.09
CA ALA A 35 -21.56 -17.60 13.31
C ALA A 35 -22.54 -17.95 14.45
N THR A 36 -22.01 -18.29 15.62
CA THR A 36 -22.74 -18.49 16.87
C THR A 36 -22.89 -17.15 17.64
N PRO A 37 -24.02 -16.89 18.31
CA PRO A 37 -24.23 -15.66 19.07
C PRO A 37 -23.60 -15.74 20.46
N ILE A 38 -22.89 -14.68 20.86
CA ILE A 38 -22.34 -14.52 22.21
C ILE A 38 -23.41 -13.92 23.13
N SER A 39 -23.66 -14.63 24.21
CA SER A 39 -24.60 -14.34 25.29
C SER A 39 -24.10 -13.22 26.21
N SER A 40 -24.96 -12.24 26.46
CA SER A 40 -24.80 -11.19 27.47
C SER A 40 -24.92 -11.74 28.89
N ARG A 41 -24.15 -11.18 29.84
CA ARG A 41 -24.50 -11.19 31.27
C ARG A 41 -24.09 -9.89 31.99
N PRO A 42 -24.77 -9.56 33.11
CA PRO A 42 -24.84 -8.21 33.66
C PRO A 42 -24.06 -8.02 34.98
N GLY A 43 -23.94 -6.75 35.38
CA GLY A 43 -23.97 -6.32 36.78
C GLY A 43 -22.66 -5.76 37.34
N ALA A 44 -22.68 -4.47 37.73
CA ALA A 44 -22.32 -4.06 39.09
C ALA A 44 -22.64 -2.56 39.28
N GLU A 45 -23.35 -2.30 40.37
CA GLU A 45 -23.80 -1.01 40.88
C GLU A 45 -22.69 -0.30 41.70
N GLY A 46 -22.87 1.00 41.92
CA GLY A 46 -22.44 1.65 43.16
C GLY A 46 -21.35 2.70 43.01
N GLY A 47 -21.71 3.98 43.18
CA GLY A 47 -20.74 5.06 43.30
C GLY A 47 -21.33 6.46 43.25
N SER A 48 -22.15 6.81 44.25
CA SER A 48 -22.61 8.18 44.49
C SER A 48 -21.44 9.10 44.84
N SER A 49 -21.27 10.21 44.10
CA SER A 49 -20.59 11.39 44.63
C SER A 49 -21.15 12.66 43.97
N GLN A 50 -21.75 13.50 44.82
CA GLN A 50 -22.16 14.87 44.54
C GLN A 50 -20.92 15.75 44.45
N PHE A 51 -20.87 16.73 43.54
CA PHE A 51 -20.44 18.11 43.80
C PHE A 51 -20.52 18.98 42.53
N ALA A 52 -20.93 20.23 42.75
CA ALA A 52 -20.76 21.43 41.92
C ALA A 52 -21.61 21.60 40.65
N SER A 53 -22.77 22.24 40.83
CA SER A 53 -23.53 22.97 39.81
C SER A 53 -22.65 24.02 39.13
N THR A 54 -22.25 23.73 37.89
CA THR A 54 -21.69 24.70 36.94
C THR A 54 -22.73 24.96 35.87
N LEU A 55 -22.98 26.23 35.57
CA LEU A 55 -23.98 26.72 34.62
C LEU A 55 -23.92 25.95 33.28
N GLN A 56 -25.01 25.25 33.01
CA GLN A 56 -25.18 24.25 31.97
C GLN A 56 -25.59 24.96 30.67
N GLU A 57 -24.61 25.26 29.82
CA GLU A 57 -24.88 25.57 28.41
C GLU A 57 -25.56 24.35 27.78
N ARG A 58 -26.80 24.54 27.30
CA ARG A 58 -27.55 23.49 26.62
C ARG A 58 -26.73 22.97 25.43
N PRO A 59 -26.44 21.66 25.34
CA PRO A 59 -25.81 21.10 24.16
C PRO A 59 -26.74 21.34 22.96
N THR A 60 -26.32 22.21 22.06
CA THR A 60 -26.96 22.45 20.77
C THR A 60 -27.03 21.12 20.04
N ARG A 61 -28.25 20.63 19.84
CA ARG A 61 -28.54 19.41 19.09
C ARG A 61 -27.80 19.51 17.74
N PRO A 62 -26.89 18.59 17.40
CA PRO A 62 -26.21 18.64 16.11
C PRO A 62 -27.29 18.68 15.01
N PRO A 63 -27.14 19.54 13.99
CA PRO A 63 -28.11 19.61 12.90
C PRO A 63 -28.31 18.21 12.31
N PRO A 64 -29.54 17.86 11.89
CA PRO A 64 -29.81 16.57 11.30
C PRO A 64 -28.82 16.34 10.16
N SER A 65 -28.08 15.23 10.25
CA SER A 65 -27.11 14.78 9.27
C SER A 65 -27.71 14.94 7.88
N SER A 66 -27.17 15.88 7.11
CA SER A 66 -27.51 16.06 5.71
C SER A 66 -27.45 14.70 5.04
N SER A 67 -28.55 14.30 4.43
CA SER A 67 -28.68 13.05 3.67
C SER A 67 -27.49 12.96 2.72
N ARG A 68 -26.52 12.09 3.05
CA ARG A 68 -25.37 11.86 2.18
C ARG A 68 -25.93 11.31 0.89
N VAL A 69 -25.83 12.11 -0.18
CA VAL A 69 -26.05 11.63 -1.53
C VAL A 69 -25.13 10.42 -1.69
N LEU A 70 -25.72 9.25 -1.92
CA LEU A 70 -24.95 8.03 -2.16
C LEU A 70 -24.14 8.27 -3.42
N GLU A 71 -22.84 8.45 -3.28
CA GLU A 71 -21.95 8.55 -4.42
C GLU A 71 -22.07 7.27 -5.26
N PRO A 72 -22.19 7.37 -6.59
CA PRO A 72 -22.31 6.20 -7.44
C PRO A 72 -21.06 5.33 -7.30
N LEU A 73 -21.26 4.02 -7.19
CA LEU A 73 -20.16 3.06 -7.19
C LEU A 73 -19.46 3.08 -8.55
N PRO A 74 -18.13 2.96 -8.59
CA PRO A 74 -17.39 2.94 -9.84
C PRO A 74 -17.73 1.69 -10.68
N PRO A 75 -17.86 1.82 -12.01
CA PRO A 75 -18.07 0.67 -12.89
C PRO A 75 -16.83 -0.23 -12.87
N LEU A 76 -17.03 -1.55 -12.69
CA LEU A 76 -15.92 -2.50 -12.73
C LEU A 76 -15.25 -2.52 -14.12
N PRO A 77 -13.92 -2.64 -14.19
CA PRO A 77 -13.19 -2.58 -15.45
C PRO A 77 -13.45 -3.84 -16.29
N ARG A 78 -13.71 -3.68 -17.59
CA ARG A 78 -14.02 -4.76 -18.52
C ARG A 78 -12.96 -4.91 -19.61
N ALA A 79 -12.93 -6.08 -20.26
CA ALA A 79 -11.95 -6.38 -21.30
C ALA A 79 -12.23 -5.75 -22.67
N ASP A 80 -13.44 -5.25 -22.90
CA ASP A 80 -13.88 -4.61 -24.15
C ASP A 80 -13.40 -3.14 -24.28
N VAL A 81 -12.59 -2.67 -23.32
CA VAL A 81 -11.97 -1.34 -23.37
C VAL A 81 -11.15 -1.14 -24.66
N PRO A 82 -11.21 0.06 -25.28
CA PRO A 82 -10.35 0.40 -26.41
C PRO A 82 -8.87 0.28 -26.07
N SER A 83 -8.04 -0.11 -27.05
CA SER A 83 -6.60 -0.30 -26.86
C SER A 83 -5.85 0.93 -26.34
N GLY A 84 -6.35 2.14 -26.64
CA GLY A 84 -5.79 3.40 -26.15
C GLY A 84 -6.13 3.74 -24.71
N LEU A 85 -7.01 2.96 -24.07
CA LEU A 85 -7.50 3.15 -22.70
C LEU A 85 -7.07 2.01 -21.76
N VAL A 86 -6.10 1.19 -22.18
CA VAL A 86 -5.57 0.07 -21.40
C VAL A 86 -4.06 -0.04 -21.58
N TRP A 87 -3.36 -0.32 -20.48
CA TRP A 87 -1.93 -0.56 -20.45
C TRP A 87 -1.62 -1.81 -19.61
N PRO A 88 -0.70 -2.69 -20.05
CA PRO A 88 0.02 -2.65 -21.32
C PRO A 88 -0.90 -2.92 -22.51
N SER A 89 -0.68 -2.24 -23.64
CA SER A 89 -1.53 -2.42 -24.84
C SER A 89 -1.43 -3.83 -25.44
N ALA A 90 -0.29 -4.50 -25.24
CA ALA A 90 -0.01 -5.81 -25.80
C ALA A 90 -0.82 -6.95 -25.16
N ASN A 91 -1.03 -6.92 -23.84
CA ASN A 91 -1.65 -8.03 -23.09
C ASN A 91 -2.64 -7.59 -22.00
N GLY A 92 -2.87 -6.29 -21.80
CA GLY A 92 -3.73 -5.80 -20.73
C GLY A 92 -5.18 -6.30 -20.86
N ARG A 93 -5.70 -6.39 -22.09
CA ARG A 93 -7.05 -6.95 -22.33
C ARG A 93 -7.12 -8.44 -22.07
N ASP A 94 -6.10 -9.20 -22.44
CA ASP A 94 -6.05 -10.65 -22.16
C ASP A 94 -6.02 -10.92 -20.65
N ILE A 95 -5.35 -10.06 -19.88
CA ILE A 95 -5.40 -10.11 -18.41
C ILE A 95 -6.81 -9.79 -17.92
N LEU A 96 -7.44 -8.71 -18.38
CA LEU A 96 -8.81 -8.32 -18.00
C LEU A 96 -9.83 -9.44 -18.27
N GLN A 97 -9.71 -10.17 -19.38
CA GLN A 97 -10.58 -11.30 -19.71
C GLN A 97 -10.51 -12.46 -18.72
N ARG A 98 -9.39 -12.59 -17.98
CA ARG A 98 -9.17 -13.67 -17.00
C ARG A 98 -9.67 -13.31 -15.60
N ILE A 99 -10.13 -12.08 -15.40
CA ILE A 99 -10.60 -11.61 -14.09
C ILE A 99 -12.07 -12.01 -13.93
N PRO A 100 -12.45 -12.72 -12.86
CA PRO A 100 -13.85 -13.06 -12.58
C PRO A 100 -14.60 -11.83 -12.03
N ILE A 101 -14.83 -10.84 -12.90
CA ILE A 101 -15.39 -9.53 -12.53
C ILE A 101 -16.80 -9.67 -11.91
N ASP A 102 -17.57 -10.65 -12.34
CA ASP A 102 -18.92 -10.90 -11.83
C ASP A 102 -18.92 -11.37 -10.36
N ASP A 103 -17.79 -11.91 -9.88
CA ASP A 103 -17.58 -12.35 -8.50
C ASP A 103 -16.83 -11.30 -7.65
N ALA A 104 -16.67 -10.06 -8.14
CA ALA A 104 -15.89 -9.04 -7.44
C ALA A 104 -16.54 -8.59 -6.13
N ILE A 105 -15.75 -8.63 -5.04
CA ILE A 105 -16.18 -8.26 -3.68
C ILE A 105 -15.55 -6.93 -3.30
N LEU A 106 -16.36 -5.95 -2.90
CA LEU A 106 -15.89 -4.65 -2.40
C LEU A 106 -15.39 -4.76 -0.94
N HIS A 107 -14.13 -4.41 -0.72
CA HIS A 107 -13.50 -4.38 0.61
C HIS A 107 -13.61 -2.99 1.26
N SER A 108 -14.82 -2.67 1.75
CA SER A 108 -15.08 -1.38 2.41
C SER A 108 -14.29 -1.18 3.73
N GLU A 109 -13.84 -2.26 4.35
CA GLU A 109 -12.98 -2.23 5.55
C GLU A 109 -11.56 -1.74 5.26
N LEU A 110 -11.11 -1.86 4.00
CA LEU A 110 -9.83 -1.31 3.56
C LEU A 110 -9.93 0.20 3.25
N THR A 111 -11.15 0.74 3.21
CA THR A 111 -11.47 2.12 2.84
C THR A 111 -12.02 2.85 4.08
N GLY A 112 -11.16 3.33 5.00
CA GLY A 112 -11.68 3.89 6.26
C GLY A 112 -10.70 4.73 7.10
N ARG A 113 -11.28 5.72 7.80
CA ARG A 113 -10.62 6.64 8.76
C ARG A 113 -10.45 6.06 10.17
N SER A 114 -11.08 4.93 10.48
CA SER A 114 -11.23 4.45 11.85
C SER A 114 -10.93 2.97 11.95
N GLY A 115 -9.63 2.65 12.04
CA GLY A 115 -9.18 1.31 12.33
C GLY A 115 -7.66 1.26 12.38
N THR A 116 -7.12 0.53 13.35
CA THR A 116 -5.73 0.06 13.32
C THR A 116 -5.46 -0.87 12.13
N ALA A 117 -6.51 -1.30 11.43
CA ALA A 117 -6.46 -2.05 10.19
C ALA A 117 -6.24 -1.11 8.97
N ASN A 118 -5.00 -1.03 8.54
CA ASN A 118 -4.57 -0.93 7.14
C ASN A 118 -4.83 0.35 6.31
N GLY A 119 -5.73 1.26 6.69
CA GLY A 119 -6.06 2.44 5.87
C GLY A 119 -5.01 3.57 5.90
N SER A 120 -4.62 4.08 4.73
CA SER A 120 -3.73 5.26 4.56
C SER A 120 -4.40 6.62 4.86
N GLY A 121 -5.55 6.62 5.54
CA GLY A 121 -6.27 7.82 5.97
C GLY A 121 -7.09 8.53 4.87
N ARG A 122 -7.00 8.09 3.61
CA ARG A 122 -7.82 8.62 2.51
C ARG A 122 -9.11 7.80 2.37
N SER A 123 -10.25 8.47 2.48
CA SER A 123 -11.59 7.86 2.53
C SER A 123 -12.24 7.68 1.17
N ASP A 124 -11.52 7.89 0.07
CA ASP A 124 -12.07 7.98 -1.29
C ASP A 124 -11.66 6.81 -2.20
N ALA A 125 -10.94 5.81 -1.68
CA ALA A 125 -10.53 4.65 -2.45
C ALA A 125 -11.65 3.60 -2.53
N TYR A 126 -11.70 2.85 -3.64
CA TYR A 126 -12.51 1.64 -3.80
C TYR A 126 -11.56 0.48 -4.13
N ILE A 127 -11.65 -0.60 -3.38
CA ILE A 127 -10.79 -1.78 -3.55
C ILE A 127 -11.69 -3.01 -3.65
N TYR A 128 -11.60 -3.71 -4.78
CA TYR A 128 -12.32 -4.96 -5.01
C TYR A 128 -11.35 -6.13 -5.09
N GLU A 129 -11.75 -7.26 -4.54
CA GLU A 129 -11.12 -8.57 -4.77
C GLU A 129 -11.93 -9.33 -5.82
N ALA A 130 -11.28 -9.80 -6.88
CA ALA A 130 -11.89 -10.71 -7.86
C ALA A 130 -10.96 -11.90 -8.12
N GLY A 131 -11.21 -13.01 -7.43
CA GLY A 131 -10.36 -14.20 -7.49
C GLY A 131 -8.98 -13.96 -6.88
N ILE A 132 -7.96 -13.81 -7.73
CA ILE A 132 -6.59 -13.47 -7.28
C ILE A 132 -6.20 -12.03 -7.60
N TRP A 133 -7.15 -11.18 -8.01
CA TRP A 133 -6.90 -9.83 -8.47
C TRP A 133 -7.40 -8.80 -7.47
N CYS A 134 -6.61 -7.75 -7.28
CA CYS A 134 -6.96 -6.51 -6.61
C CYS A 134 -7.28 -5.47 -7.67
N LEU A 135 -8.48 -4.89 -7.61
CA LEU A 135 -8.94 -3.83 -8.49
C LEU A 135 -9.12 -2.57 -7.65
N LYS A 136 -8.32 -1.55 -7.93
CA LYS A 136 -8.29 -0.32 -7.16
C LYS A 136 -8.63 0.89 -8.02
N THR A 137 -9.51 1.74 -7.50
CA THR A 137 -9.75 3.08 -8.03
C THR A 137 -10.02 4.05 -6.87
N ALA A 138 -10.31 5.32 -7.17
CA ALA A 138 -10.65 6.32 -6.17
C ALA A 138 -11.54 7.41 -6.79
N LEU A 139 -12.29 8.15 -5.96
CA LEU A 139 -13.12 9.25 -6.45
C LEU A 139 -12.30 10.31 -7.21
N ARG A 140 -11.08 10.61 -6.75
CA ARG A 140 -10.14 11.52 -7.46
C ARG A 140 -9.63 11.00 -8.82
N ARG A 141 -9.91 9.74 -9.14
CA ARG A 141 -9.59 9.07 -10.41
C ARG A 141 -10.81 8.93 -11.31
N ARG A 142 -11.86 9.67 -10.99
CA ARG A 142 -13.04 9.86 -11.81
C ARG A 142 -12.88 11.13 -12.63
N TYR A 143 -13.08 11.02 -13.93
CA TYR A 143 -12.97 12.09 -14.90
C TYR A 143 -14.30 12.25 -15.62
N LEU A 144 -14.66 13.48 -15.97
CA LEU A 144 -15.86 13.75 -16.76
C LEU A 144 -15.59 13.68 -18.28
N ASP A 145 -14.31 13.74 -18.65
CA ASP A 145 -13.85 13.80 -20.02
C ASP A 145 -12.94 12.59 -20.35
N ALA A 146 -13.09 12.06 -21.55
CA ALA A 146 -12.37 10.87 -22.00
C ALA A 146 -10.87 11.16 -22.24
N ASP A 147 -10.56 12.34 -22.78
CA ASP A 147 -9.18 12.73 -23.09
C ASP A 147 -8.42 13.05 -21.78
N GLU A 148 -9.07 13.70 -20.81
CA GLU A 148 -8.51 13.89 -19.47
C GLU A 148 -8.21 12.55 -18.77
N ALA A 149 -9.14 11.60 -18.83
CA ALA A 149 -8.94 10.28 -18.26
C ALA A 149 -7.77 9.53 -18.93
N ARG A 150 -7.64 9.67 -20.25
CA ARG A 150 -6.55 9.10 -21.03
C ARG A 150 -5.21 9.73 -20.68
N ASP A 151 -5.14 11.05 -20.53
CA ASP A 151 -3.93 11.75 -20.11
C ASP A 151 -3.50 11.33 -18.70
N ALA A 152 -4.46 11.18 -17.79
CA ALA A 152 -4.20 10.65 -16.45
C ALA A 152 -3.69 9.20 -16.48
N LEU A 153 -4.26 8.34 -17.34
CA LEU A 153 -3.75 6.98 -17.58
C LEU A 153 -2.29 7.03 -18.04
N LEU A 154 -1.97 7.83 -19.06
CA LEU A 154 -0.61 7.95 -19.60
C LEU A 154 0.37 8.49 -18.56
N GLN A 155 -0.05 9.44 -17.73
CA GLN A 155 0.75 9.95 -16.62
C GLN A 155 1.03 8.86 -15.59
N LEU A 156 0.00 8.10 -15.18
CA LEU A 156 0.15 6.99 -14.23
C LEU A 156 1.05 5.89 -14.79
N VAL A 157 0.90 5.54 -16.07
CA VAL A 157 1.78 4.58 -16.77
C VAL A 157 3.24 5.03 -16.67
N ARG A 158 3.54 6.29 -17.00
CA ARG A 158 4.90 6.83 -16.91
C ARG A 158 5.44 6.71 -15.48
N HIS A 159 4.63 6.98 -14.46
CA HIS A 159 5.04 6.85 -13.07
C HIS A 159 5.27 5.39 -12.65
N LYS A 160 4.39 4.46 -13.06
CA LYS A 160 4.50 3.03 -12.75
C LYS A 160 5.72 2.39 -13.42
N ILE A 161 6.07 2.79 -14.64
CA ILE A 161 7.28 2.28 -15.33
C ILE A 161 8.55 2.63 -14.54
N LEU A 162 8.59 3.83 -13.95
CA LEU A 162 9.75 4.27 -13.18
C LEU A 162 9.95 3.49 -11.86
N LEU A 163 8.95 2.74 -11.40
CA LEU A 163 9.10 1.84 -10.26
C LEU A 163 10.06 0.67 -10.55
N GLY A 164 10.32 0.36 -11.82
CA GLY A 164 11.21 -0.73 -12.21
C GLY A 164 10.74 -2.07 -11.67
N ASP A 165 11.62 -2.76 -10.95
CA ASP A 165 11.34 -4.03 -10.27
C ASP A 165 10.41 -3.92 -9.06
N LEU A 166 10.12 -2.71 -8.55
CA LEU A 166 9.05 -2.50 -7.56
C LEU A 166 7.65 -2.57 -8.20
N LEU A 167 7.53 -2.51 -9.53
CA LEU A 167 6.25 -2.68 -10.21
C LEU A 167 5.79 -4.13 -10.13
N VAL A 168 4.55 -4.35 -9.66
CA VAL A 168 3.94 -5.68 -9.64
C VAL A 168 3.81 -6.22 -11.06
N GLN A 169 4.27 -7.44 -11.29
CA GLN A 169 4.09 -8.11 -12.57
C GLN A 169 2.59 -8.30 -12.88
N ASN A 170 2.23 -8.21 -14.16
CA ASN A 170 0.83 -8.24 -14.61
C ASN A 170 -0.03 -7.10 -14.05
N THR A 171 0.58 -5.96 -13.71
CA THR A 171 -0.18 -4.73 -13.46
C THR A 171 -0.89 -4.31 -14.75
N VAL A 172 -2.20 -4.09 -14.67
CA VAL A 172 -3.00 -3.47 -15.73
C VAL A 172 -3.53 -2.15 -15.24
N LEU A 173 -3.39 -1.11 -16.07
CA LEU A 173 -4.04 0.18 -15.87
C LEU A 173 -5.09 0.35 -16.95
N THR A 174 -6.30 0.76 -16.59
CA THR A 174 -7.38 0.90 -17.59
C THR A 174 -8.35 2.01 -17.22
N VAL A 175 -8.92 2.65 -18.24
CA VAL A 175 -10.00 3.63 -18.07
C VAL A 175 -11.31 2.95 -18.46
N GLN A 176 -12.25 2.90 -17.51
CA GLN A 176 -13.58 2.33 -17.69
C GLN A 176 -14.62 3.44 -17.76
N SER A 177 -15.40 3.50 -18.83
CA SER A 177 -16.56 4.38 -18.92
C SER A 177 -17.67 3.92 -17.98
N GLY A 178 -18.26 4.85 -17.25
CA GLY A 178 -19.43 4.65 -16.41
C GLY A 178 -20.74 4.97 -17.12
N PRO A 179 -21.87 4.59 -16.50
CA PRO A 179 -23.19 4.70 -17.11
C PRO A 179 -23.67 6.15 -17.27
N THR A 180 -23.05 7.10 -16.56
CA THR A 180 -23.39 8.53 -16.62
C THR A 180 -22.45 9.32 -17.55
N GLY A 181 -21.60 8.63 -18.32
CA GLY A 181 -20.62 9.24 -19.22
C GLY A 181 -19.32 9.69 -18.54
N ASP A 182 -19.14 9.38 -17.26
CA ASP A 182 -17.88 9.56 -16.55
C ASP A 182 -16.88 8.43 -16.87
N PHE A 183 -15.62 8.63 -16.49
CA PHE A 183 -14.51 7.72 -16.77
C PHE A 183 -13.72 7.46 -15.50
N TRP A 184 -13.45 6.19 -15.21
CA TRP A 184 -12.76 5.77 -14.00
C TRP A 184 -11.43 5.11 -14.33
N LEU A 185 -10.35 5.65 -13.77
CA LEU A 185 -9.02 5.06 -13.90
C LEU A 185 -8.81 3.97 -12.83
N TRP A 186 -8.57 2.75 -13.29
CA TRP A 186 -8.35 1.55 -12.49
C TRP A 186 -6.89 1.13 -12.52
N THR A 187 -6.40 0.68 -11.37
CA THR A 187 -5.18 -0.14 -11.24
C THR A 187 -5.57 -1.54 -10.84
N ILE A 188 -5.07 -2.52 -11.58
CA ILE A 188 -5.40 -3.93 -11.39
C ILE A 188 -4.08 -4.68 -11.23
N THR A 189 -3.95 -5.41 -10.14
CA THR A 189 -2.75 -6.20 -9.84
C THR A 189 -3.14 -7.53 -9.24
N PRO A 190 -2.25 -8.54 -9.23
CA PRO A 190 -2.41 -9.66 -8.32
C PRO A 190 -2.64 -9.19 -6.87
N TRP A 191 -3.47 -9.90 -6.14
CA TRP A 191 -3.73 -9.67 -4.72
C TRP A 191 -2.54 -10.16 -3.91
N LEU A 192 -1.81 -9.22 -3.31
CA LEU A 192 -0.61 -9.50 -2.52
C LEU A 192 -0.84 -9.12 -1.06
N THR A 193 -0.32 -9.94 -0.14
CA THR A 193 -0.30 -9.59 1.28
C THR A 193 0.64 -8.41 1.50
N THR A 194 0.10 -7.32 2.05
CA THR A 194 0.89 -6.12 2.37
C THR A 194 1.85 -6.41 3.53
N LEU A 195 2.96 -5.68 3.62
CA LEU A 195 3.88 -5.79 4.76
C LEU A 195 3.16 -5.43 6.07
N ARG A 196 2.23 -4.47 6.03
CA ARG A 196 1.34 -4.19 7.16
C ARG A 196 0.57 -5.44 7.60
N GLY A 197 -0.03 -6.16 6.65
CA GLY A 197 -0.77 -7.39 6.91
C GLY A 197 0.12 -8.47 7.54
N SER A 198 1.34 -8.66 7.01
CA SER A 198 2.32 -9.60 7.58
C SER A 198 2.73 -9.22 9.00
N MET A 199 3.02 -7.94 9.26
CA MET A 199 3.37 -7.46 10.61
C MET A 199 2.22 -7.66 11.61
N SER A 200 0.98 -7.32 11.22
CA SER A 200 -0.19 -7.53 12.07
C SER A 200 -0.43 -9.00 12.37
N HIS A 201 -0.23 -9.88 11.38
CA HIS A 201 -0.32 -11.33 11.57
C HIS A 201 0.76 -11.84 12.52
N ALA A 202 2.00 -11.40 12.37
CA ALA A 202 3.11 -11.76 13.25
C ALA A 202 2.84 -11.36 14.70
N VAL A 203 2.39 -10.12 14.95
CA VAL A 203 2.00 -9.64 16.28
C VAL A 203 0.87 -10.49 16.87
N HIS A 204 -0.17 -10.77 16.08
CA HIS A 204 -1.30 -11.58 16.53
C HIS A 204 -0.88 -13.00 16.97
N ARG A 205 0.05 -13.62 16.23
CA ARG A 205 0.60 -14.94 16.58
C ARG A 205 1.72 -14.92 17.61
N ARG A 206 2.13 -13.73 18.07
CA ARG A 206 3.32 -13.50 18.89
C ARG A 206 4.62 -14.05 18.28
N ASP A 207 4.75 -13.95 16.96
CA ASP A 207 5.90 -14.41 16.19
C ASP A 207 6.90 -13.26 15.97
N GLY A 208 7.82 -13.07 16.92
CA GLY A 208 8.79 -11.99 16.87
C GLY A 208 9.75 -12.09 15.68
N ALA A 209 10.08 -13.30 15.23
CA ALA A 209 11.00 -13.52 14.11
C ALA A 209 10.36 -13.13 12.76
N GLU A 210 9.07 -13.40 12.57
CA GLU A 210 8.35 -12.94 11.39
C GLU A 210 8.14 -11.43 11.38
N LEU A 211 7.90 -10.82 12.55
CA LEU A 211 7.83 -9.37 12.69
C LEU A 211 9.17 -8.72 12.34
N GLU A 212 10.28 -9.27 12.86
CA GLU A 212 11.64 -8.83 12.53
C GLU A 212 11.91 -8.87 11.03
N ARG A 213 11.65 -10.02 10.37
CA ARG A 213 11.79 -10.14 8.91
C ARG A 213 10.96 -9.10 8.15
N SER A 214 9.70 -8.92 8.54
CA SER A 214 8.80 -7.96 7.88
C SER A 214 9.28 -6.52 8.05
N LEU A 215 9.79 -6.17 9.22
CA LEU A 215 10.34 -4.86 9.51
C LEU A 215 11.66 -4.60 8.78
N VAL A 216 12.55 -5.59 8.69
CA VAL A 216 13.79 -5.51 7.90
C VAL A 216 13.47 -5.21 6.43
N ILE A 217 12.56 -5.99 5.82
CA ILE A 217 12.13 -5.76 4.42
C ILE A 217 11.55 -4.35 4.26
N PHE A 218 10.74 -3.89 5.22
CA PHE A 218 10.21 -2.53 5.18
C PHE A 218 11.32 -1.46 5.28
N GLY A 219 12.34 -1.67 6.12
CA GLY A 219 13.50 -0.79 6.24
C GLY A 219 14.27 -0.65 4.93
N GLU A 220 14.53 -1.76 4.25
CA GLU A 220 15.18 -1.79 2.92
C GLU A 220 14.35 -1.01 1.89
N LEU A 221 13.03 -1.22 1.85
CA LEU A 221 12.12 -0.53 0.93
C LEU A 221 11.98 0.96 1.24
N ALA A 222 12.06 1.35 2.51
CA ALA A 222 12.06 2.75 2.91
C ALA A 222 13.32 3.45 2.41
N VAL A 223 14.50 2.86 2.61
CA VAL A 223 15.78 3.38 2.06
C VAL A 223 15.72 3.44 0.54
N ARG A 224 15.22 2.39 -0.11
CA ARG A 224 15.05 2.37 -1.57
C ARG A 224 14.13 3.48 -2.08
N SER A 225 13.06 3.78 -1.35
CA SER A 225 12.14 4.89 -1.66
C SER A 225 12.85 6.24 -1.58
N LEU A 226 13.74 6.43 -0.60
CA LEU A 226 14.59 7.64 -0.51
C LEU A 226 15.53 7.76 -1.71
N ILE A 227 16.16 6.66 -2.14
CA ILE A 227 17.05 6.64 -3.31
C ILE A 227 16.28 7.03 -4.57
N LEU A 228 15.07 6.50 -4.77
CA LEU A 228 14.21 6.85 -5.91
C LEU A 228 13.82 8.34 -5.89
N ALA A 229 13.49 8.89 -4.72
CA ALA A 229 13.17 10.31 -4.58
C ALA A 229 14.40 11.20 -4.86
N ALA A 230 15.57 10.83 -4.38
CA ALA A 230 16.80 11.60 -4.58
C ALA A 230 17.26 11.57 -6.04
N ARG A 231 17.25 10.39 -6.68
CA ARG A 231 17.94 10.17 -7.96
C ARG A 231 17.03 10.19 -9.17
N SER A 232 15.73 9.96 -8.98
CA SER A 232 14.77 9.82 -10.07
C SER A 232 13.57 10.76 -9.94
N ASP A 233 13.54 11.62 -8.92
CA ASP A 233 12.42 12.51 -8.61
C ASP A 233 11.08 11.76 -8.45
N ILE A 234 11.12 10.58 -7.82
CA ILE A 234 9.95 9.74 -7.57
C ILE A 234 9.72 9.63 -6.08
N ILE A 235 8.58 10.16 -5.62
CA ILE A 235 8.15 10.12 -4.24
C ILE A 235 7.15 8.98 -4.09
N LEU A 236 7.53 8.00 -3.27
CA LEU A 236 6.64 6.92 -2.82
C LEU A 236 6.12 7.23 -1.41
N ASP A 237 4.86 6.90 -1.15
CA ASP A 237 4.32 6.94 0.21
C ASP A 237 4.91 5.79 1.05
N ILE A 238 5.82 6.14 1.97
CA ILE A 238 6.57 5.22 2.82
C ILE A 238 5.68 4.72 3.97
N HIS A 239 4.78 3.80 3.64
CA HIS A 239 3.90 3.14 4.61
C HIS A 239 3.84 1.62 4.34
N PRO A 240 3.87 0.74 5.37
CA PRO A 240 3.87 -0.71 5.18
C PRO A 240 2.66 -1.27 4.42
N SER A 241 1.53 -0.57 4.40
CA SER A 241 0.36 -0.96 3.59
C SER A 241 0.59 -0.82 2.08
N ASN A 242 1.55 0.01 1.67
CA ASN A 242 1.83 0.30 0.26
C ASN A 242 2.89 -0.61 -0.33
N PHE A 243 3.45 -1.53 0.47
CA PHE A 243 4.45 -2.49 0.04
C PHE A 243 3.96 -3.91 0.28
N ALA A 244 4.38 -4.83 -0.58
CA ALA A 244 4.24 -6.25 -0.37
C ALA A 244 5.56 -6.96 -0.62
N SER A 245 5.70 -8.13 0.00
CA SER A 245 6.75 -9.08 -0.33
C SER A 245 6.11 -10.37 -0.81
N LEU A 246 6.65 -10.93 -1.89
CA LEU A 246 6.33 -12.27 -2.34
C LEU A 246 7.65 -12.99 -2.62
N ARG A 247 7.96 -13.97 -1.76
CA ARG A 247 9.22 -14.70 -1.76
C ARG A 247 10.39 -13.75 -1.51
N THR A 248 11.28 -13.58 -2.49
CA THR A 248 12.46 -12.72 -2.41
C THR A 248 12.28 -11.38 -3.11
N ARG A 249 11.07 -11.11 -3.64
CA ARG A 249 10.77 -9.87 -4.37
C ARG A 249 9.84 -8.98 -3.57
N CYS A 250 10.05 -7.68 -3.70
CA CYS A 250 9.25 -6.66 -3.06
C CYS A 250 8.59 -5.77 -4.12
N TYR A 251 7.38 -5.31 -3.80
CA TYR A 251 6.58 -4.52 -4.73
C TYR A 251 5.97 -3.31 -4.04
N TYR A 252 5.77 -2.24 -4.80
CA TYR A 252 4.96 -1.08 -4.42
C TYR A 252 3.55 -1.24 -4.99
N LEU A 253 2.56 -1.22 -4.11
CA LEU A 253 1.15 -1.49 -4.42
C LEU A 253 0.33 -0.23 -4.62
N ASP A 254 0.79 0.91 -4.11
CA ASP A 254 0.01 2.13 -4.14
C ASP A 254 0.15 2.87 -5.48
N ASP A 255 -0.76 3.80 -5.63
CA ASP A 255 -1.18 4.44 -6.85
C ASP A 255 -0.85 5.93 -6.86
N ASP A 256 -0.51 6.46 -5.69
CA ASP A 256 -0.03 7.81 -5.48
C ASP A 256 1.50 7.85 -5.62
N VAL A 257 1.98 7.72 -6.86
CA VAL A 257 3.40 7.95 -7.20
C VAL A 257 3.54 9.41 -7.59
N ALA A 258 4.13 10.22 -6.71
CA ALA A 258 4.31 11.65 -6.92
C ALA A 258 5.69 11.95 -7.52
N ARG A 259 5.83 13.12 -8.14
CA ARG A 259 7.12 13.65 -8.60
C ARG A 259 7.71 14.62 -7.60
N GLY A 260 9.03 14.57 -7.46
CA GLY A 260 9.82 15.50 -6.67
C GLY A 260 10.86 14.80 -5.80
N SER A 261 11.54 15.58 -4.99
CA SER A 261 12.60 15.08 -4.12
C SER A 261 12.34 15.29 -2.64
N ARG A 262 11.34 16.09 -2.25
CA ARG A 262 11.11 16.43 -0.83
C ARG A 262 10.06 15.53 -0.21
N LEU A 263 10.42 14.92 0.92
CA LEU A 263 9.54 14.03 1.69
C LEU A 263 9.31 14.62 3.10
N PRO A 264 8.42 15.61 3.27
CA PRO A 264 8.29 16.34 4.53
C PRO A 264 7.88 15.45 5.73
N ALA A 265 7.21 14.32 5.47
CA ALA A 265 6.78 13.39 6.52
C ALA A 265 7.71 12.18 6.71
N VAL A 266 8.87 12.13 6.06
CA VAL A 266 9.70 10.91 6.06
C VAL A 266 10.28 10.57 7.43
N GLY A 267 10.71 11.59 8.20
CA GLY A 267 11.23 11.34 9.55
C GLY A 267 10.18 10.67 10.43
N PHE A 268 8.94 11.17 10.39
CA PHE A 268 7.82 10.54 11.08
C PHE A 268 7.52 9.14 10.54
N ALA A 269 7.49 8.95 9.22
CA ALA A 269 7.21 7.65 8.60
C ALA A 269 8.20 6.56 9.03
N LEU A 270 9.50 6.90 9.08
CA LEU A 270 10.57 5.99 9.50
C LEU A 270 10.51 5.68 11.00
N LEU A 271 10.30 6.70 11.85
CA LEU A 271 10.37 6.54 13.30
C LEU A 271 9.10 5.93 13.91
N LYS A 272 7.94 6.13 13.27
CA LYS A 272 6.65 5.60 13.73
C LYS A 272 6.66 4.08 13.93
N ARG A 273 7.45 3.33 13.15
CA ARG A 273 7.54 1.87 13.31
C ARG A 273 8.21 1.44 14.61
N VAL A 274 9.19 2.21 15.07
CA VAL A 274 9.87 1.95 16.35
C VAL A 274 8.92 2.20 17.51
N GLU A 275 8.08 3.23 17.43
CA GLU A 275 7.04 3.50 18.42
C GLU A 275 5.93 2.45 18.39
N GLU A 276 5.46 2.08 17.20
CA GLU A 276 4.36 1.14 17.00
C GLU A 276 4.68 -0.27 17.53
N TYR A 277 5.95 -0.68 17.45
CA TYR A 277 6.41 -2.01 17.85
C TYR A 277 7.39 -1.98 19.04
N SER A 278 7.23 -1.03 19.96
CA SER A 278 8.12 -0.88 21.13
C SER A 278 8.21 -2.13 22.02
N ASP A 279 7.16 -2.94 22.03
CA ASP A 279 7.10 -4.21 22.78
C ASP A 279 7.95 -5.34 22.15
N TRP A 280 8.56 -5.07 20.99
CA TRP A 280 9.35 -6.02 20.19
C TRP A 280 10.78 -5.50 19.95
N PRO A 281 11.61 -5.35 21.01
CA PRO A 281 12.89 -4.65 20.94
C PRO A 281 13.90 -5.26 19.96
N ALA A 282 13.91 -6.59 19.80
CA ALA A 282 14.79 -7.25 18.82
C ALA A 282 14.41 -6.86 17.37
N ALA A 283 13.12 -6.90 17.05
CA ALA A 283 12.60 -6.59 15.73
C ALA A 283 12.78 -5.10 15.38
N THR A 284 12.52 -4.20 16.32
CA THR A 284 12.76 -2.76 16.12
C THR A 284 14.25 -2.43 16.03
N LYS A 285 15.11 -3.10 16.80
CA LYS A 285 16.57 -2.95 16.66
C LYS A 285 17.04 -3.35 15.26
N ALA A 286 16.61 -4.52 14.76
CA ALA A 286 16.99 -4.98 13.41
C ALA A 286 16.55 -4.00 12.32
N TYR A 287 15.33 -3.45 12.43
CA TYR A 287 14.86 -2.38 11.55
C TYR A 287 15.76 -1.14 11.58
N VAL A 288 16.09 -0.64 12.77
CA VAL A 288 16.95 0.54 12.93
C VAL A 288 18.34 0.27 12.37
N ASP A 289 18.90 -0.92 12.61
CA ASP A 289 20.20 -1.33 12.07
C ASP A 289 20.21 -1.28 10.54
N VAL A 290 19.19 -1.87 9.89
CA VAL A 290 19.06 -1.90 8.42
C VAL A 290 18.85 -0.51 7.82
N VAL A 291 17.97 0.31 8.41
CA VAL A 291 17.74 1.67 7.91
C VAL A 291 18.98 2.53 8.09
N ALA A 292 19.63 2.50 9.25
CA ALA A 292 20.84 3.27 9.50
C ALA A 292 21.98 2.87 8.54
N ALA A 293 22.19 1.56 8.35
CA ALA A 293 23.18 1.06 7.39
C ALA A 293 22.87 1.51 5.96
N GLY A 294 21.63 1.31 5.51
CA GLY A 294 21.22 1.69 4.15
C GLY A 294 21.29 3.19 3.89
N LEU A 295 20.97 4.04 4.89
CA LEU A 295 21.16 5.49 4.79
C LEU A 295 22.64 5.86 4.58
N ALA A 296 23.53 5.30 5.40
CA ALA A 296 24.95 5.60 5.32
C ALA A 296 25.62 5.04 4.05
N GLU A 297 25.23 3.85 3.62
CA GLU A 297 25.84 3.15 2.47
C GLU A 297 25.34 3.68 1.13
N HIS A 298 24.04 3.98 1.02
CA HIS A 298 23.43 4.21 -0.29
C HIS A 298 23.08 5.65 -0.59
N LEU A 299 23.13 6.58 0.38
CA LEU A 299 22.91 8.00 0.13
C LEU A 299 24.21 8.79 0.24
N THR A 300 24.36 9.80 -0.60
CA THR A 300 25.42 10.81 -0.51
C THR A 300 24.95 12.03 0.29
N GLN A 301 25.87 12.94 0.66
CA GLN A 301 25.47 14.23 1.25
C GLN A 301 24.55 15.04 0.33
N ALA A 302 24.79 15.01 -0.98
CA ALA A 302 23.92 15.66 -1.96
C ALA A 302 22.51 15.06 -1.99
N ASP A 303 22.39 13.72 -1.88
CA ASP A 303 21.10 13.04 -1.74
C ASP A 303 20.37 13.51 -0.46
N VAL A 304 21.08 13.55 0.67
CA VAL A 304 20.51 13.99 1.98
C VAL A 304 20.00 15.42 1.93
N GLU A 305 20.75 16.34 1.32
CA GLU A 305 20.35 17.74 1.13
C GLU A 305 19.15 17.88 0.19
N ARG A 306 19.17 17.18 -0.95
CA ARG A 306 18.09 17.20 -1.95
C ARG A 306 16.75 16.72 -1.35
N LEU A 307 16.81 15.74 -0.45
CA LEU A 307 15.66 15.17 0.23
C LEU A 307 15.15 16.02 1.41
N ASP A 308 15.93 17.01 1.86
CA ASP A 308 15.74 17.71 3.15
C ASP A 308 15.65 16.72 4.34
N LEU A 309 16.37 15.60 4.23
CA LEU A 309 16.18 14.44 5.12
C LEU A 309 16.63 14.74 6.55
N ARG A 310 17.71 15.50 6.72
CA ARG A 310 18.23 15.92 8.03
C ARG A 310 17.18 16.71 8.80
N ARG A 311 16.60 17.72 8.16
CA ARG A 311 15.55 18.54 8.77
C ARG A 311 14.31 17.71 9.05
N ALA A 312 13.86 16.88 8.11
CA ALA A 312 12.69 16.03 8.30
C ALA A 312 12.84 15.07 9.50
N LEU A 313 14.04 14.53 9.74
CA LEU A 313 14.34 13.72 10.93
C LEU A 313 14.39 14.57 12.21
N GLN A 314 15.00 15.75 12.18
CA GLN A 314 15.04 16.67 13.32
C GLN A 314 13.64 17.14 13.75
N ASP A 315 12.79 17.47 12.80
CA ASP A 315 11.42 17.96 13.03
C ASP A 315 10.45 16.83 13.42
N ALA A 316 10.83 15.56 13.21
CA ALA A 316 10.02 14.43 13.61
C ALA A 316 9.88 14.34 15.14
N ILE A 317 8.64 14.42 15.61
CA ILE A 317 8.27 14.29 17.02
C ILE A 317 8.14 12.81 17.36
N VAL A 318 8.92 12.36 18.34
CA VAL A 318 8.88 10.99 18.89
C VAL A 318 8.68 11.03 20.39
N ARG A 319 8.05 10.01 20.96
CA ARG A 319 7.66 9.93 22.37
C ARG A 319 8.40 8.85 23.13
N SER A 320 8.76 7.74 22.47
CA SER A 320 9.42 6.61 23.13
C SER A 320 10.94 6.78 23.18
N PRO A 321 11.62 6.29 24.24
CA PRO A 321 13.08 6.27 24.31
C PRO A 321 13.72 5.53 23.13
N GLY A 322 13.13 4.41 22.69
CA GLY A 322 13.63 3.65 21.54
C GLY A 322 13.54 4.43 20.22
N ALA A 323 12.51 5.25 20.04
CA ALA A 323 12.39 6.09 18.85
C ALA A 323 13.34 7.30 18.89
N LEU A 324 13.68 7.82 20.07
CA LEU A 324 14.74 8.83 20.23
C LEU A 324 16.11 8.25 19.85
N ASP A 325 16.46 7.07 20.37
CA ASP A 325 17.70 6.37 19.99
C ASP A 325 17.76 6.11 18.48
N ALA A 326 16.67 5.60 17.89
CA ALA A 326 16.58 5.39 16.44
C ALA A 326 16.79 6.69 15.65
N LYS A 327 16.19 7.81 16.11
CA LYS A 327 16.37 9.13 15.49
C LYS A 327 17.82 9.57 15.52
N ASP A 328 18.49 9.44 16.66
CA ASP A 328 19.91 9.81 16.81
C ASP A 328 20.80 8.94 15.91
N ARG A 329 20.51 7.63 15.81
CA ARG A 329 21.23 6.72 14.92
C ARG A 329 21.03 7.05 13.44
N PHE A 330 19.82 7.40 13.03
CA PHE A 330 19.57 7.86 11.65
C PHE A 330 20.27 9.18 11.35
N LEU A 331 20.26 10.14 12.30
CA LEU A 331 20.99 11.40 12.17
C LEU A 331 22.51 11.21 12.09
N ALA A 332 23.06 10.27 12.86
CA ALA A 332 24.46 9.88 12.76
C ALA A 332 24.78 9.26 11.39
N ALA A 333 23.95 8.31 10.93
CA ALA A 333 24.12 7.65 9.64
C ALA A 333 24.14 8.63 8.46
N ILE A 334 23.21 9.59 8.41
CA ILE A 334 23.20 10.60 7.33
C ILE A 334 24.38 11.58 7.44
N SER A 335 24.95 11.76 8.63
CA SER A 335 26.14 12.59 8.82
C SER A 335 27.42 11.88 8.39
N SER A 336 27.42 10.55 8.32
CA SER A 336 28.51 9.74 7.79
C SER A 336 28.41 9.45 6.29
N CYS A 337 27.34 9.88 5.60
CA CYS A 337 27.22 9.70 4.15
C CYS A 337 28.43 10.29 3.41
N ALA A 338 28.86 9.61 2.35
CA ALA A 338 29.98 10.04 1.51
C ALA A 338 29.71 11.42 0.86
N PRO A 339 30.77 12.22 0.60
CA PRO A 339 30.63 13.41 -0.23
C PRO A 339 30.11 13.01 -1.61
N GLY A 340 29.13 13.77 -2.11
CA GLY A 340 28.47 13.53 -3.40
C GLY A 340 29.17 14.18 -4.58
#